data_AF-A0AAN0K014-F1
#
_entry.id   AF-A0AAN0K014-F1
#
_cell.length_a   1.000
_cell.length_b   1.000
_cell.length_c   1.000
_cell.angle_alpha   90.00
_cell.angle_beta   90.00
_cell.angle_gamma   90.00
#
_symmetry.space_group_name_H-M   'P 1'
#
loop_
_entity.id
_entity.type
_entity.pdbx_description
1 polymer ?
#
loop_
_entity_poly.entity_id
_entity_poly.type
_entity_poly.pdbx_seq_one_letter_code
_entity_poly.pdbx_strand_id
1 'polypeptide(L)'
;MERLEAIAEWQETIEGWEGSPVVDTCSELVKEGSLIKISAGNMQERVFFLYDGLLVYCKRAASFSLRTKAEKTLIFKGRIPVANIEVENIEDGSADCHTYGYTVKNGWKMRNLAKNKWFVLIAKTHSEKQEWIEAVRTLKDRIRNVAAGIARDTRLLMLDKGRKLHELIHNNSKILYDHRYRLRSYPHSFSGCDFTRWLVKIGEAGDEKEGVRLGQALLENGIIHH
;
A
#
# COMPACT_ATOMS: atom_id res chain seq x y z
N MET A 1 -5.44 -6.33 -21.43
CA MET A 1 -4.44 -5.44 -22.07
C MET A 1 -5.07 -4.08 -22.31
N GLU A 2 -6.22 -4.02 -23.00
CA GLU A 2 -6.99 -2.80 -23.30
C GLU A 2 -7.22 -1.83 -22.12
N ARG A 3 -7.50 -2.34 -20.91
CA ARG A 3 -7.71 -1.47 -19.73
C ARG A 3 -6.44 -0.76 -19.26
N LEU A 4 -5.29 -1.43 -19.31
CA LEU A 4 -4.00 -0.84 -18.90
C LEU A 4 -3.51 0.17 -19.94
N GLU A 5 -3.73 -0.14 -21.23
CA GLU A 5 -3.47 0.77 -22.34
C GLU A 5 -4.30 2.05 -22.20
N ALA A 6 -5.61 1.93 -21.93
CA ALA A 6 -6.46 3.09 -21.68
C ALA A 6 -5.99 3.96 -20.51
N ILE A 7 -5.47 3.35 -19.43
CA ILE A 7 -4.89 4.10 -18.29
C ILE A 7 -3.61 4.82 -18.71
N ALA A 8 -2.74 4.16 -19.46
CA ALA A 8 -1.49 4.74 -19.94
C ALA A 8 -1.76 5.93 -20.89
N GLU A 9 -2.63 5.74 -21.89
CA GLU A 9 -3.06 6.77 -22.83
C GLU A 9 -3.71 7.95 -22.10
N TRP A 10 -4.60 7.68 -21.14
CA TRP A 10 -5.20 8.73 -20.31
C TRP A 10 -4.15 9.55 -19.56
N GLN A 11 -3.13 8.91 -18.98
CA GLN A 11 -2.10 9.61 -18.22
C GLN A 11 -1.29 10.57 -19.12
N GLU A 12 -1.04 10.21 -20.38
CA GLU A 12 -0.33 11.08 -21.34
C GLU A 12 -1.08 12.38 -21.63
N THR A 13 -2.41 12.38 -21.49
CA THR A 13 -3.25 13.57 -21.64
C THR A 13 -3.10 14.57 -20.48
N ILE A 14 -2.48 14.16 -19.36
CA ILE A 14 -2.29 15.01 -18.19
C ILE A 14 -1.00 15.81 -18.31
N GLU A 15 -1.10 17.11 -18.11
CA GLU A 15 0.05 18.01 -18.08
C GLU A 15 0.73 17.98 -16.71
N GLY A 16 2.07 17.95 -16.71
CA GLY A 16 2.88 18.09 -15.49
C GLY A 16 2.81 16.88 -14.55
N TRP A 17 2.68 15.67 -15.10
CA TRP A 17 2.63 14.43 -14.30
C TRP A 17 3.86 14.25 -13.40
N GLU A 18 3.65 13.84 -12.16
CA GLU A 18 4.72 13.49 -11.21
C GLU A 18 4.54 12.08 -10.62
N GLY A 19 5.66 11.37 -10.45
CA GLY A 19 5.73 10.01 -9.91
C GLY A 19 5.60 8.91 -10.96
N SER A 20 5.59 7.65 -10.51
CA SER A 20 5.54 6.47 -11.40
C SER A 20 4.27 6.41 -12.26
N PRO A 21 4.29 5.73 -13.41
CA PRO A 21 3.07 5.44 -14.17
C PRO A 21 1.96 4.85 -13.29
N VAL A 22 0.70 5.19 -13.58
CA VAL A 22 -0.46 4.67 -12.85
C VAL A 22 -0.55 3.15 -12.97
N VAL A 23 -0.25 2.63 -14.15
CA VAL A 23 -0.27 1.18 -14.47
C VAL A 23 0.68 0.34 -13.62
N ASP A 24 1.71 0.94 -13.00
CA ASP A 24 2.64 0.22 -12.12
C ASP A 24 1.96 -0.27 -10.84
N THR A 25 0.89 0.42 -10.42
CA THR A 25 0.20 0.17 -9.14
C THR A 25 -1.30 -0.02 -9.28
N CYS A 26 -1.85 0.14 -10.48
CA CYS A 26 -3.29 0.22 -10.69
C CYS A 26 -3.71 -0.52 -11.96
N SER A 27 -4.90 -1.12 -11.90
CA SER A 27 -5.47 -1.91 -13.00
C SER A 27 -6.86 -1.45 -13.43
N GLU A 28 -7.53 -0.63 -12.64
CA GLU A 28 -8.89 -0.15 -12.91
C GLU A 28 -9.16 1.23 -12.33
N LEU A 29 -9.92 2.04 -13.07
CA LEU A 29 -10.55 3.27 -12.56
C LEU A 29 -11.84 2.89 -11.85
N VAL A 30 -11.96 3.27 -10.57
CA VAL A 30 -13.08 2.93 -9.70
C VAL A 30 -14.11 4.05 -9.66
N LYS A 31 -13.64 5.30 -9.58
CA LYS A 31 -14.53 6.48 -9.58
C LYS A 31 -13.80 7.71 -10.10
N GLU A 32 -14.51 8.54 -10.85
CA GLU A 32 -14.05 9.87 -11.22
C GLU A 32 -15.14 10.92 -10.98
N GLY A 33 -14.76 12.18 -10.81
CA GLY A 33 -15.72 13.25 -10.56
C GLY A 33 -15.07 14.58 -10.19
N SER A 34 -15.84 15.66 -10.32
CA SER A 34 -15.41 17.01 -9.94
C SER A 34 -15.90 17.32 -8.52
N LEU A 35 -14.97 17.65 -7.63
CA LEU A 35 -15.23 17.95 -6.22
C LEU A 35 -14.62 19.30 -5.86
N ILE A 36 -15.17 19.95 -4.84
CA ILE A 36 -14.50 21.11 -4.23
C ILE A 36 -13.53 20.61 -3.18
N LYS A 37 -12.28 21.05 -3.26
CA LYS A 37 -11.22 20.76 -2.30
C LYS A 37 -10.92 22.01 -1.47
N ILE A 38 -11.00 21.89 -0.15
CA ILE A 38 -10.49 22.90 0.78
C ILE A 38 -9.16 22.41 1.35
N SER A 39 -8.12 23.23 1.24
CA SER A 39 -6.84 22.98 1.89
C SER A 39 -6.07 24.28 2.08
N ALA A 40 -5.43 24.46 3.24
CA ALA A 40 -4.68 25.67 3.56
C ALA A 40 -5.50 26.95 3.28
N GLY A 41 -6.74 26.98 3.77
CA GLY A 41 -7.69 28.10 3.61
C GLY A 41 -8.24 28.31 2.19
N ASN A 42 -7.79 27.55 1.20
CA ASN A 42 -8.21 27.74 -0.19
C ASN A 42 -9.26 26.70 -0.59
N MET A 43 -10.40 27.18 -1.07
CA MET A 43 -11.49 26.37 -1.65
C MET A 43 -11.41 26.40 -3.18
N GLN A 44 -11.22 25.24 -3.80
CA GLN A 44 -10.98 25.17 -5.25
C GLN A 44 -11.58 23.91 -5.86
N GLU A 45 -12.14 24.01 -7.07
CA GLU A 45 -12.61 22.83 -7.81
C GLU A 45 -11.43 22.00 -8.33
N ARG A 46 -11.55 20.68 -8.24
CA ARG A 46 -10.59 19.69 -8.74
C ARG A 46 -11.33 18.49 -9.31
N VAL A 47 -10.74 17.89 -10.34
CA VAL A 47 -11.21 16.61 -10.88
C VAL A 47 -10.40 15.50 -10.22
N PHE A 48 -11.08 14.54 -9.62
CA PHE A 48 -10.49 13.39 -8.93
C PHE A 48 -10.69 12.12 -9.75
N PHE A 49 -9.68 11.25 -9.69
CA PHE A 49 -9.65 9.93 -10.31
C PHE A 49 -9.16 8.94 -9.25
N LEU A 50 -10.05 8.07 -8.79
CA LEU A 50 -9.74 7.01 -7.83
C LEU A 50 -9.55 5.71 -8.60
N TYR A 51 -8.30 5.28 -8.68
CA TYR A 51 -7.92 3.96 -9.12
C TYR A 51 -7.86 3.01 -7.91
N ASP A 52 -7.85 1.71 -8.20
CA ASP A 52 -7.73 0.64 -7.23
C ASP A 52 -6.55 0.75 -6.25
N GLY A 53 -5.43 1.33 -6.69
CA GLY A 53 -4.24 1.57 -5.85
C GLY A 53 -3.91 3.04 -5.57
N LEU A 54 -4.52 3.99 -6.28
CA LEU A 54 -4.07 5.38 -6.31
C LEU A 54 -5.21 6.38 -6.49
N LEU A 55 -5.25 7.42 -5.66
CA LEU A 55 -6.05 8.61 -5.92
C LEU A 55 -5.20 9.67 -6.62
N VAL A 56 -5.69 10.21 -7.73
CA VAL A 56 -5.08 11.32 -8.49
C VAL A 56 -6.06 12.49 -8.52
N TYR A 57 -5.57 13.73 -8.47
CA TYR A 57 -6.41 14.91 -8.70
C TYR A 57 -5.72 15.99 -9.52
N CYS A 58 -6.51 16.60 -10.39
CA CYS A 58 -6.08 17.55 -11.39
C CYS A 58 -6.89 18.84 -11.31
N LYS A 59 -6.31 19.93 -11.81
CA LYS A 59 -7.00 21.20 -12.07
C LYS A 59 -7.37 21.21 -13.57
N ARG A 60 -8.59 21.63 -13.91
CA ARG A 60 -8.93 21.92 -15.32
C ARG A 60 -8.14 23.13 -15.81
N ALA A 61 -7.48 23.01 -16.95
CA ALA A 61 -6.87 24.16 -17.61
C ALA A 61 -7.96 25.19 -17.95
N ALA A 62 -7.66 26.48 -17.82
CA ALA A 62 -8.56 27.49 -18.36
C ALA A 62 -8.56 27.31 -19.89
N SER A 63 -9.76 27.24 -20.49
CA SER A 63 -9.93 27.13 -21.94
C SER A 63 -9.34 28.35 -22.64
N PHE A 64 -8.04 28.33 -22.92
CA PHE A 64 -7.33 29.32 -23.72
C PHE A 64 -6.24 28.61 -24.51
N SER A 65 -6.66 27.79 -25.46
CA SER A 65 -5.84 27.47 -26.62
C SER A 65 -6.79 27.27 -27.78
N LEU A 66 -6.72 28.17 -28.75
CA LEU A 66 -6.87 27.80 -30.15
C LEU A 66 -5.42 27.65 -30.59
N ARG A 67 -4.92 26.43 -30.87
CA ARG A 67 -3.99 26.17 -32.00
C ARG A 67 -3.34 24.80 -32.12
N THR A 68 -3.49 23.83 -31.22
CA THR A 68 -2.82 22.52 -31.44
C THR A 68 -3.67 21.32 -31.04
N LYS A 69 -3.88 20.42 -32.02
CA LYS A 69 -4.51 19.10 -31.87
C LYS A 69 -3.95 18.36 -30.64
N ALA A 70 -4.88 17.87 -29.80
CA ALA A 70 -4.71 17.22 -28.50
C ALA A 70 -4.40 18.17 -27.32
N GLU A 71 -5.36 19.04 -26.98
CA GLU A 71 -5.27 19.90 -25.80
C GLU A 71 -5.34 19.08 -24.51
N LYS A 72 -4.23 19.03 -23.78
CA LYS A 72 -4.19 18.56 -22.40
C LYS A 72 -5.11 19.44 -21.56
N THR A 73 -6.30 18.94 -21.24
CA THR A 73 -7.33 19.72 -20.52
C THR A 73 -7.15 19.71 -19.00
N LEU A 74 -6.23 18.88 -18.49
CA LEU A 74 -6.00 18.62 -17.08
C LEU A 74 -4.54 18.83 -16.70
N ILE A 75 -4.34 19.60 -15.64
CA ILE A 75 -3.03 19.87 -15.03
C ILE A 75 -2.93 19.08 -13.73
N PHE A 76 -1.93 18.21 -13.62
CA PHE A 76 -1.66 17.42 -12.43
C PHE A 76 -1.48 18.31 -11.19
N LYS A 77 -2.07 17.90 -10.05
CA LYS A 77 -1.92 18.60 -8.76
C LYS A 77 -1.54 17.71 -7.59
N GLY A 78 -1.78 16.41 -7.69
CA GLY A 78 -1.26 15.48 -6.71
C GLY A 78 -1.80 14.08 -6.87
N ARG A 79 -1.12 13.17 -6.16
CA ARG A 79 -1.47 11.76 -6.07
C ARG A 79 -1.25 11.23 -4.65
N ILE A 80 -2.04 10.24 -4.25
CA ILE A 80 -1.97 9.62 -2.93
C ILE A 80 -2.26 8.12 -3.09
N PRO A 81 -1.34 7.21 -2.70
CA PRO A 81 -1.65 5.79 -2.64
C PRO A 81 -2.85 5.54 -1.73
N VAL A 82 -3.79 4.69 -2.14
CA VAL A 82 -5.03 4.44 -1.38
C VAL A 82 -4.72 3.88 0.02
N ALA A 83 -3.67 3.07 0.15
CA ALA A 83 -3.17 2.58 1.43
C ALA A 83 -2.91 3.72 2.43
N ASN A 84 -2.47 4.89 1.94
CA ASN A 84 -2.08 6.06 2.73
C ASN A 84 -3.22 7.06 2.96
N ILE A 85 -4.46 6.74 2.60
CA ILE A 85 -5.62 7.62 2.76
C ILE A 85 -6.37 7.30 4.05
N GLU A 86 -6.68 8.28 4.89
CA GLU A 86 -7.74 8.15 5.90
C GLU A 86 -8.93 9.02 5.50
N VAL A 87 -10.15 8.54 5.77
CA VAL A 87 -11.41 9.25 5.48
C VAL A 87 -12.20 9.45 6.77
N GLU A 88 -12.70 10.67 6.97
CA GLU A 88 -13.56 11.02 8.11
C GLU A 88 -14.78 11.79 7.59
N ASN A 89 -15.98 11.35 7.98
CA ASN A 89 -17.22 12.02 7.62
C ASN A 89 -17.31 13.40 8.31
N ILE A 90 -17.81 14.42 7.60
CA ILE A 90 -18.21 15.69 8.20
C ILE A 90 -19.74 15.75 8.18
N GLU A 91 -20.37 16.00 9.32
CA GLU A 91 -21.81 16.24 9.38
C GLU A 91 -22.16 17.59 8.76
N ASP A 92 -23.27 17.64 8.02
CA ASP A 92 -23.69 18.86 7.32
C ASP A 92 -23.91 20.00 8.32
N GLY A 93 -23.41 21.19 7.98
CA GLY A 93 -23.48 22.37 8.87
C GLY A 93 -22.34 22.45 9.89
N SER A 94 -21.48 21.43 10.00
CA SER A 94 -20.30 21.48 10.85
C SER A 94 -19.21 22.40 10.27
N ALA A 95 -18.54 23.14 11.16
CA ALA A 95 -17.33 23.89 10.86
C ALA A 95 -16.25 23.57 11.91
N ASP A 96 -15.04 23.26 11.45
CA ASP A 96 -13.89 22.98 12.32
C ASP A 96 -12.59 23.57 11.76
N CYS A 97 -11.46 23.28 12.41
CA CYS A 97 -10.17 23.82 11.99
C CYS A 97 -9.74 23.37 10.57
N HIS A 98 -10.27 22.26 10.05
CA HIS A 98 -9.98 21.75 8.70
C HIS A 98 -10.91 22.33 7.64
N THR A 99 -12.10 22.80 8.03
CA THR A 99 -12.98 23.55 7.11
C THR A 99 -12.60 25.03 7.01
N TYR A 100 -11.63 25.52 7.79
CA TYR A 100 -11.17 26.92 7.76
C TYR A 100 -12.34 27.94 7.91
N GLY A 101 -13.35 27.59 8.71
CA GLY A 101 -14.51 28.45 8.94
C GLY A 101 -15.59 28.38 7.86
N TYR A 102 -15.41 27.58 6.80
CA TYR A 102 -16.49 27.31 5.85
C TYR A 102 -17.53 26.37 6.47
N THR A 103 -18.81 26.69 6.30
CA THR A 103 -19.92 25.77 6.53
C THR A 103 -19.95 24.75 5.41
N VAL A 104 -19.77 23.47 5.74
CA VAL A 104 -19.69 22.40 4.75
C VAL A 104 -20.98 21.59 4.73
N LYS A 105 -21.47 21.31 3.52
CA LYS A 105 -22.57 20.37 3.26
C LYS A 105 -22.10 19.32 2.27
N ASN A 106 -22.42 18.05 2.46
CA ASN A 106 -21.93 16.94 1.64
C ASN A 106 -20.39 16.82 1.63
N GLY A 107 -19.73 17.14 2.75
CA GLY A 107 -18.28 17.06 2.85
C GLY A 107 -17.72 15.90 3.68
N TRP A 108 -16.45 15.62 3.47
CA TRP A 108 -15.64 14.67 4.26
C TRP A 108 -14.19 15.12 4.28
N LYS A 109 -13.44 14.70 5.31
CA LYS A 109 -12.00 14.92 5.39
C LYS A 109 -11.26 13.75 4.79
N MET A 110 -10.12 14.06 4.17
CA MET A 110 -9.13 13.10 3.74
C MET A 110 -7.76 13.46 4.29
N ARG A 111 -7.09 12.46 4.87
CA ARG A 111 -5.70 12.58 5.32
C ARG A 111 -4.78 11.82 4.39
N ASN A 112 -3.70 12.47 3.97
CA ASN A 112 -2.53 11.78 3.44
C ASN A 112 -1.60 11.42 4.60
N LEU A 113 -1.54 10.14 4.95
CA LEU A 113 -0.70 9.63 6.03
C LEU A 113 0.79 9.86 5.79
N ALA A 114 1.26 9.68 4.56
CA ALA A 114 2.67 9.85 4.22
C ALA A 114 3.17 11.30 4.37
N LYS A 115 2.28 12.28 4.14
CA LYS A 115 2.60 13.71 4.28
C LYS A 115 2.08 14.32 5.60
N ASN A 116 1.34 13.55 6.39
CA ASN A 116 0.56 14.02 7.53
C ASN A 116 -0.25 15.30 7.24
N LYS A 117 -0.97 15.32 6.11
CA LYS A 117 -1.75 16.50 5.66
C LYS A 117 -3.22 16.17 5.48
N TRP A 118 -4.07 17.01 6.05
CA TRP A 118 -5.52 16.97 5.88
C TRP A 118 -6.00 17.92 4.79
N PHE A 119 -7.08 17.53 4.12
CA PHE A 119 -7.88 18.39 3.26
C PHE A 119 -9.35 17.95 3.32
N VAL A 120 -10.26 18.87 3.01
CA VAL A 120 -11.70 18.59 2.96
C VAL A 120 -12.11 18.47 1.49
N LEU A 121 -12.97 17.51 1.19
CA LEU A 121 -13.65 17.37 -0.09
C LEU A 121 -15.14 17.59 0.10
N ILE A 122 -15.79 18.15 -0.93
CA ILE A 122 -17.21 18.46 -0.93
C ILE A 122 -17.80 18.00 -2.26
N ALA A 123 -18.82 17.15 -2.17
CA ALA A 123 -19.60 16.67 -3.31
C ALA A 123 -20.84 17.54 -3.57
N LYS A 124 -21.42 17.41 -4.76
CA LYS A 124 -22.65 18.14 -5.12
C LYS A 124 -23.85 17.59 -4.36
N THR A 125 -23.89 16.29 -4.12
CA THR A 125 -25.01 15.60 -3.47
C THR A 125 -24.54 14.71 -2.33
N HIS A 126 -25.46 14.37 -1.42
CA HIS A 126 -25.20 13.41 -0.35
C HIS A 126 -24.86 12.02 -0.90
N SER A 127 -25.57 11.58 -1.97
CA SER A 127 -25.28 10.29 -2.62
C SER A 127 -23.85 10.24 -3.15
N GLU A 128 -23.43 11.28 -3.88
CA GLU A 128 -22.07 11.36 -4.43
C GLU A 128 -21.01 11.31 -3.31
N LYS A 129 -21.23 12.03 -2.20
CA LYS A 129 -20.37 11.92 -1.00
C LYS A 129 -20.26 10.48 -0.51
N GLN A 130 -21.39 9.80 -0.32
CA GLN A 130 -21.38 8.42 0.21
C GLN A 130 -20.66 7.47 -0.76
N GLU A 131 -20.90 7.59 -2.06
CA GLU A 131 -20.22 6.80 -3.08
C GLU A 131 -18.69 6.99 -3.05
N TRP A 132 -18.20 8.22 -2.86
CA TRP A 132 -16.76 8.50 -2.74
C TRP A 132 -16.16 7.90 -1.47
N ILE A 133 -16.81 8.08 -0.32
CA ILE A 133 -16.33 7.55 0.96
C ILE A 133 -16.31 6.02 0.90
N GLU A 134 -17.36 5.40 0.39
CA GLU A 134 -17.49 3.95 0.31
C GLU A 134 -16.48 3.35 -0.66
N ALA A 135 -16.28 3.94 -1.84
CA ALA A 135 -15.28 3.49 -2.79
C ALA A 135 -13.87 3.46 -2.18
N VAL A 136 -13.48 4.51 -1.44
CA VAL A 136 -12.18 4.55 -0.75
C VAL A 136 -12.09 3.48 0.35
N ARG A 137 -13.15 3.30 1.16
CA ARG A 137 -13.17 2.28 2.22
C ARG A 137 -13.06 0.87 1.66
N THR A 138 -13.87 0.55 0.66
CA THR A 138 -13.87 -0.74 -0.02
C THR A 138 -12.48 -1.07 -0.57
N LEU A 139 -11.82 -0.11 -1.24
CA LEU A 139 -10.46 -0.31 -1.76
C LEU A 139 -9.42 -0.52 -0.65
N LYS A 140 -9.51 0.24 0.44
CA LYS A 140 -8.61 0.05 1.59
C LYS A 140 -8.78 -1.34 2.20
N ASP A 141 -10.00 -1.82 2.33
CA ASP A 141 -10.27 -3.14 2.89
C ASP A 141 -9.82 -4.25 1.92
N ARG A 142 -10.00 -4.06 0.61
CA ARG A 142 -9.43 -4.96 -0.40
C ARG A 142 -7.90 -5.06 -0.28
N ILE A 143 -7.21 -3.93 -0.20
CA ILE A 143 -5.73 -3.88 -0.04
C ILE A 143 -5.30 -4.58 1.26
N ARG A 144 -5.99 -4.32 2.38
CA ARG A 144 -5.70 -4.95 3.67
C ARG A 144 -5.92 -6.46 3.63
N ASN A 145 -7.01 -6.91 3.03
CA ASN A 145 -7.34 -8.33 2.94
C ASN A 145 -6.34 -9.10 2.08
N VAL A 146 -5.91 -8.51 0.96
CA VAL A 146 -4.84 -9.10 0.12
C VAL A 146 -3.53 -9.19 0.92
N ALA A 147 -3.13 -8.11 1.59
CA ALA A 147 -1.90 -8.11 2.41
C ALA A 147 -1.96 -9.14 3.55
N ALA A 148 -3.11 -9.26 4.22
CA ALA A 148 -3.33 -10.24 5.28
C ALA A 148 -3.31 -11.68 4.75
N GLY A 149 -3.88 -11.92 3.57
CA GLY A 149 -3.83 -13.22 2.88
C GLY A 149 -2.39 -13.62 2.57
N ILE A 150 -1.62 -12.73 1.93
CA ILE A 150 -0.20 -12.97 1.62
C ILE A 150 0.61 -13.27 2.88
N ALA A 151 0.41 -12.49 3.95
CA ALA A 151 1.10 -12.71 5.22
C ALA A 151 0.76 -14.07 5.83
N ARG A 152 -0.52 -14.49 5.76
CA ARG A 152 -0.97 -15.80 6.22
C ARG A 152 -0.34 -16.93 5.40
N ASP A 153 -0.36 -16.83 4.08
CA ASP A 153 0.18 -17.86 3.19
C ASP A 153 1.70 -17.99 3.36
N THR A 154 2.40 -16.85 3.49
CA THR A 154 3.84 -16.82 3.81
C THR A 154 4.11 -17.52 5.14
N ARG A 155 3.31 -17.26 6.17
CA ARG A 155 3.44 -17.93 7.47
C ARG A 155 3.22 -19.44 7.37
N LEU A 156 2.22 -19.88 6.61
CA LEU A 156 1.96 -21.31 6.39
C LEU A 156 3.13 -21.99 5.68
N LEU A 157 3.65 -21.38 4.61
CA LEU A 157 4.84 -21.87 3.91
C LEU A 157 6.04 -22.00 4.85
N MET A 158 6.26 -21.01 5.72
CA MET A 158 7.34 -21.06 6.70
C MET A 158 7.13 -22.16 7.73
N LEU A 159 5.91 -22.38 8.23
CA LEU A 159 5.61 -23.47 9.17
C LEU A 159 5.88 -24.86 8.56
N ASP A 160 5.49 -25.08 7.30
CA ASP A 160 5.74 -26.33 6.61
C ASP A 160 7.24 -26.55 6.37
N LYS A 161 7.97 -25.49 6.00
CA LYS A 161 9.44 -25.52 5.93
C LYS A 161 10.05 -25.87 7.28
N GLY A 162 9.58 -25.25 8.36
CA GLY A 162 10.00 -25.54 9.73
C GLY A 162 9.81 -27.00 10.12
N ARG A 163 8.63 -27.56 9.84
CA ARG A 163 8.31 -28.97 10.08
C ARG A 163 9.25 -29.91 9.33
N LYS A 164 9.46 -29.66 8.03
CA LYS A 164 10.38 -30.43 7.19
C LYS A 164 11.80 -30.41 7.76
N LEU A 165 12.31 -29.22 8.11
CA LEU A 165 13.64 -29.08 8.70
C LEU A 165 13.74 -29.81 10.04
N HIS A 166 12.72 -29.71 10.89
CA HIS A 166 12.65 -30.42 12.17
C HIS A 166 12.76 -31.94 12.00
N GLU A 167 12.01 -32.53 11.05
CA GLU A 167 12.07 -33.96 10.73
C GLU A 167 13.45 -34.37 10.21
N LEU A 168 14.04 -33.60 9.29
CA LEU A 168 15.39 -33.86 8.79
C LEU A 168 16.44 -33.79 9.89
N ILE A 169 16.28 -32.84 10.82
CA ILE A 169 17.20 -32.68 11.93
C ILE A 169 17.19 -33.92 12.83
N HIS A 170 16.00 -34.39 13.21
CA HIS A 170 15.81 -35.52 14.12
C HIS A 170 16.14 -36.86 13.47
N ASN A 171 15.87 -37.03 12.18
CA ASN A 171 16.03 -38.32 11.51
C ASN A 171 17.46 -38.57 11.01
N ASN A 172 18.23 -37.54 10.65
CA ASN A 172 19.50 -37.75 9.94
C ASN A 172 20.54 -36.64 10.07
N SER A 173 20.49 -35.80 11.11
CA SER A 173 21.46 -34.72 11.28
C SER A 173 22.13 -34.72 12.67
N LYS A 174 23.46 -34.56 12.69
CA LYS A 174 24.26 -34.32 13.91
C LYS A 174 24.48 -32.82 14.16
N ILE A 175 23.58 -31.95 13.71
CA ILE A 175 23.76 -30.50 13.86
C ILE A 175 23.29 -29.99 15.21
N LEU A 176 22.49 -30.77 15.94
CA LEU A 176 22.10 -30.44 17.31
C LEU A 176 23.17 -30.89 18.29
N TYR A 177 23.64 -29.96 19.11
CA TYR A 177 24.57 -30.23 20.19
C TYR A 177 24.35 -29.25 21.35
N ASP A 178 24.75 -29.67 22.54
CA ASP A 178 24.59 -28.88 23.75
C ASP A 178 25.68 -27.80 23.80
N HIS A 179 25.28 -26.54 23.68
CA HIS A 179 26.20 -25.42 23.83
C HIS A 179 26.28 -24.97 25.28
N ARG A 180 27.50 -24.69 25.76
CA ARG A 180 27.71 -23.90 26.97
C ARG A 180 28.24 -22.54 26.59
N TYR A 181 27.49 -21.50 26.96
CA TYR A 181 27.94 -20.13 26.82
C TYR A 181 27.81 -19.43 28.17
N ARG A 182 28.95 -18.97 28.70
CA ARG A 182 29.08 -18.50 30.08
C ARG A 182 28.56 -19.56 31.08
N LEU A 183 27.67 -19.17 31.99
CA LEU A 183 27.07 -20.02 33.02
C LEU A 183 25.73 -20.65 32.58
N ARG A 184 25.38 -20.61 31.29
CA ARG A 184 24.14 -21.19 30.75
C ARG A 184 24.45 -22.33 29.78
N SER A 185 23.63 -23.38 29.86
CA SER A 185 23.64 -24.50 28.91
C SER A 185 22.41 -24.39 28.01
N TYR A 186 22.62 -24.58 26.71
CA TYR A 186 21.60 -24.53 25.66
C TYR A 186 21.53 -25.93 25.02
N PRO A 187 20.70 -26.83 25.57
CA PRO A 187 20.59 -28.17 25.04
C PRO A 187 19.91 -28.17 23.67
N HIS A 188 20.22 -29.14 22.82
CA HIS A 188 19.61 -29.29 21.49
C HIS A 188 19.64 -28.02 20.64
N SER A 189 20.79 -27.34 20.61
CA SER A 189 20.99 -26.10 19.86
C SER A 189 21.96 -26.28 18.70
N PHE A 190 22.02 -25.29 17.82
CA PHE A 190 22.97 -25.23 16.71
C PHE A 190 23.55 -23.81 16.62
N SER A 191 24.78 -23.68 16.13
CA SER A 191 25.30 -22.38 15.74
C SER A 191 24.65 -21.91 14.42
N GLY A 192 24.45 -20.61 14.25
CA GLY A 192 23.88 -20.06 13.01
C GLY A 192 24.73 -20.39 11.77
N CYS A 193 26.06 -20.44 11.91
CA CYS A 193 26.95 -20.81 10.81
C CYS A 193 26.86 -22.31 10.44
N ASP A 194 26.70 -23.20 11.42
CA ASP A 194 26.50 -24.62 11.11
C ASP A 194 25.12 -24.88 10.52
N PHE A 195 24.10 -24.19 11.01
CA PHE A 195 22.75 -24.29 10.48
C PHE A 195 22.67 -23.85 9.02
N THR A 196 23.29 -22.71 8.67
CA THR A 196 23.32 -22.22 7.29
C THR A 196 24.07 -23.15 6.35
N ARG A 197 25.23 -23.69 6.76
CA ARG A 197 25.95 -24.71 5.99
C ARG A 197 25.16 -26.00 5.83
N TRP A 198 24.45 -26.42 6.88
CA TRP A 198 23.60 -27.59 6.83
C TRP A 198 22.44 -27.41 5.86
N LEU A 199 21.76 -26.25 5.86
CA LEU A 199 20.70 -25.91 4.91
C LEU A 199 21.17 -26.03 3.45
N VAL A 200 22.39 -25.56 3.15
CA VAL A 200 22.99 -25.71 1.82
C VAL A 200 23.26 -27.19 1.51
N LYS A 201 23.84 -27.93 2.46
CA LYS A 201 24.15 -29.35 2.29
C LYS A 201 22.92 -30.21 1.99
N ILE A 202 21.76 -29.91 2.57
CA ILE A 202 20.51 -30.65 2.34
C ILE A 202 19.72 -30.12 1.14
N GLY A 203 20.22 -29.10 0.43
CA GLY A 203 19.57 -28.51 -0.74
C GLY A 203 18.38 -27.60 -0.44
N GLU A 204 18.22 -27.16 0.81
CA GLU A 204 17.14 -26.24 1.20
C GLU A 204 17.50 -24.76 1.03
N ALA A 205 18.77 -24.48 0.70
CA ALA A 205 19.32 -23.19 0.29
C ALA A 205 20.39 -23.42 -0.81
N GLY A 206 20.45 -22.55 -1.82
CA GLY A 206 21.44 -22.63 -2.90
C GLY A 206 22.83 -22.12 -2.52
N ASP A 207 22.90 -21.20 -1.56
CA ASP A 207 24.16 -20.67 -1.00
C ASP A 207 24.01 -20.25 0.47
N GLU A 208 25.13 -19.87 1.11
CA GLU A 208 25.11 -19.45 2.52
C GLU A 208 24.27 -18.17 2.73
N LYS A 209 24.19 -17.26 1.76
CA LYS A 209 23.39 -16.02 1.89
C LYS A 209 21.89 -16.33 1.90
N GLU A 210 21.46 -17.26 1.06
CA GLU A 210 20.11 -17.79 1.06
C GLU A 210 19.81 -18.56 2.33
N GLY A 211 20.78 -19.36 2.83
CA GLY A 211 20.69 -20.02 4.13
C GLY A 211 20.47 -19.02 5.27
N VAL A 212 21.18 -17.89 5.28
CA VAL A 212 21.00 -16.81 6.27
C VAL A 212 19.61 -16.21 6.16
N ARG A 213 19.14 -15.87 4.95
CA ARG A 213 17.78 -15.34 4.74
C ARG A 213 16.71 -16.31 5.24
N LEU A 214 16.86 -17.60 4.94
CA LEU A 214 15.96 -18.64 5.43
C LEU A 214 16.00 -18.74 6.97
N GLY A 215 17.19 -18.74 7.58
CA GLY A 215 17.34 -18.73 9.04
C GLY A 215 16.68 -17.51 9.70
N GLN A 216 16.86 -16.32 9.13
CA GLN A 216 16.19 -15.10 9.59
C GLN A 216 14.67 -15.20 9.45
N ALA A 217 14.17 -15.69 8.31
CA ALA A 217 12.74 -15.90 8.13
C ALA A 217 12.17 -16.90 9.15
N LEU A 218 12.88 -17.97 9.48
CA LEU A 218 12.47 -18.93 10.52
C LEU A 218 12.43 -18.27 11.91
N LEU A 219 13.38 -17.38 12.23
CA LEU A 219 13.39 -16.61 13.49
C LEU A 219 12.23 -15.61 13.57
N GLU A 220 12.02 -14.82 12.52
CA GLU A 220 10.96 -13.81 12.44
C GLU A 220 9.56 -14.43 12.53
N ASN A 221 9.41 -15.66 12.06
CA ASN A 221 8.17 -16.42 12.16
C ASN A 221 8.07 -17.26 13.46
N GLY A 222 9.06 -17.17 14.36
CA GLY A 222 9.07 -17.86 15.65
C GLY A 222 9.16 -19.38 15.56
N ILE A 223 9.74 -19.91 14.47
CA ILE A 223 9.91 -21.35 14.25
C ILE A 223 11.18 -21.86 14.92
N ILE A 224 12.23 -21.04 14.90
CA ILE A 224 13.46 -21.26 15.66
C ILE A 224 13.67 -20.07 16.59
N HIS A 225 14.45 -20.25 17.65
CA HIS A 225 14.71 -19.24 18.67
C HIS A 225 16.23 -19.07 18.86
N HIS A 226 16.66 -17.85 19.21
CA HIS A 226 18.04 -17.51 19.50
C HIS A 226 18.25 -17.15 20.97
#